data_AF-A0A1B1JDU9-F1
#
_entry.id   AF-A0A1B1JDU9-F1
#
_cell.length_a   1.000
_cell.length_b   1.000
_cell.length_c   1.000
_cell.angle_alpha   90.00
_cell.angle_beta   90.00
_cell.angle_gamma   90.00
#
_symmetry.space_group_name_H-M   'P 1'
#
loop_
_entity.id
_entity.type
_entity.pdbx_description
1 polymer ?
#
loop_
_entity_poly.entity_id
_entity_poly.type
_entity_poly.pdbx_seq_one_letter_code
_entity_poly.pdbx_strand_id
1 'polypeptide(L)'
;FSRSLNRLILNEAELILALAQEFQMRAVTVSLEEQSFADIIRVISRASMLVSMHGAQLVTSLFLPRGAAVVELFPFAVNPEHYAPYKTLTSLPGMELQYVAWSNTKEENSVTFPERAWDQGGIAHLEKEEQERIMKSKEVPRHLCCRNPEWLFRIYQDTKVDIASLLDALRLGLTTRPRP
;
A
#
# COMPACT_ATOMS: atom_id res chain seq x y z
N PHE A 1 3.86 -7.11 -2.18
CA PHE A 1 3.20 -8.07 -1.27
C PHE A 1 1.80 -8.31 -1.78
N SER A 2 1.41 -9.57 -1.92
CA SER A 2 0.03 -9.97 -2.17
C SER A 2 -0.69 -10.25 -0.86
N ARG A 3 -2.03 -10.24 -0.91
CA ARG A 3 -2.95 -10.44 0.21
C ARG A 3 -4.17 -11.21 -0.31
N SER A 4 -4.89 -11.93 0.55
CA SER A 4 -6.10 -12.66 0.14
C SER A 4 -7.41 -12.14 0.75
N LEU A 5 -7.35 -11.39 1.86
CA LEU A 5 -8.56 -11.04 2.63
C LEU A 5 -9.08 -9.62 2.41
N ASN A 6 -8.19 -8.62 2.49
CA ASN A 6 -8.52 -7.21 2.36
C ASN A 6 -7.33 -6.43 1.81
N ARG A 7 -7.58 -5.20 1.35
CA ARG A 7 -6.56 -4.35 0.73
C ARG A 7 -5.93 -5.04 -0.47
N LEU A 8 -6.78 -5.71 -1.25
CA LEU A 8 -6.37 -6.41 -2.46
C LEU A 8 -5.99 -5.40 -3.54
N ILE A 9 -4.97 -5.74 -4.32
CA ILE A 9 -4.69 -5.06 -5.58
C ILE A 9 -5.47 -5.82 -6.67
N LEU A 10 -6.58 -5.26 -7.13
CA LEU A 10 -7.54 -5.96 -7.99
C LEU A 10 -6.96 -6.30 -9.37
N ASN A 11 -5.96 -5.56 -9.83
CA ASN A 11 -5.23 -5.78 -11.08
C ASN A 11 -3.74 -6.13 -10.83
N GLU A 12 -3.47 -6.97 -9.83
CA GLU A 12 -2.10 -7.35 -9.43
C GLU A 12 -1.26 -7.88 -10.60
N ALA A 13 -1.83 -8.70 -11.49
CA ALA A 13 -1.11 -9.24 -12.65
C ALA A 13 -0.67 -8.14 -13.63
N GLU A 14 -1.54 -7.15 -13.91
CA GLU A 14 -1.22 -6.02 -14.78
C GLU A 14 -0.13 -5.14 -14.15
N LEU A 15 -0.23 -4.91 -12.83
CA LEU A 15 0.76 -4.15 -12.06
C LEU A 15 2.15 -4.82 -12.12
N ILE A 16 2.21 -6.13 -11.89
CA ILE A 16 3.44 -6.93 -11.96
C ILE A 16 4.07 -6.82 -13.34
N LEU A 17 3.27 -6.99 -14.40
CA LEU A 17 3.75 -6.90 -15.78
C LEU A 17 4.29 -5.50 -16.10
N ALA A 18 3.55 -4.45 -15.73
CA ALA A 18 3.94 -3.06 -15.98
C ALA A 18 5.24 -2.69 -15.25
N LEU A 19 5.40 -3.08 -13.98
CA LEU A 19 6.64 -2.84 -13.23
C LEU A 19 7.82 -3.63 -13.81
N ALA A 20 7.61 -4.89 -14.18
CA ALA A 20 8.65 -5.70 -14.80
C ALA A 20 9.13 -5.09 -16.12
N GLN A 21 8.21 -4.56 -16.93
CA GLN A 21 8.52 -3.88 -18.19
C GLN A 21 9.19 -2.52 -17.98
N GLU A 22 8.66 -1.66 -17.09
CA GLU A 22 9.24 -0.33 -16.83
C GLU A 22 10.69 -0.43 -16.33
N PHE A 23 10.97 -1.37 -15.42
CA PHE A 23 12.30 -1.49 -14.80
C PHE A 23 13.20 -2.52 -15.45
N GLN A 24 12.70 -3.34 -16.39
CA GLN A 24 13.42 -4.47 -16.98
C GLN A 24 13.96 -5.42 -15.90
N MET A 25 13.13 -5.69 -14.90
CA MET A 25 13.46 -6.49 -13.72
C MET A 25 12.47 -7.63 -13.54
N ARG A 26 12.93 -8.72 -12.92
CA ARG A 26 12.04 -9.80 -12.49
C ARG A 26 11.18 -9.30 -11.32
N ALA A 27 9.86 -9.32 -11.49
CA ALA A 27 8.92 -9.14 -10.40
C ALA A 27 8.65 -10.46 -9.67
N VAL A 28 8.62 -10.42 -8.34
CA VAL A 28 8.34 -11.59 -7.48
C VAL A 28 7.25 -11.20 -6.48
N THR A 29 6.19 -11.99 -6.46
CA THR A 29 5.12 -11.84 -5.47
C THR A 29 5.48 -12.57 -4.18
N VAL A 30 5.26 -11.90 -3.05
CA VAL A 30 5.44 -12.49 -1.72
C VAL A 30 4.15 -12.35 -0.90
N SER A 31 3.84 -13.38 -0.11
CA SER A 31 2.63 -13.47 0.73
C SER A 31 2.95 -14.20 2.03
N LEU A 32 2.56 -13.62 3.17
CA LEU A 32 2.70 -14.29 4.48
C LEU A 32 1.78 -15.51 4.64
N GLU A 33 0.78 -15.65 3.77
CA GLU A 33 -0.15 -16.77 3.79
C GLU A 33 0.40 -17.99 3.05
N GLU A 34 1.31 -17.75 2.09
CA GLU A 34 1.87 -18.79 1.23
C GLU A 34 3.33 -19.13 1.58
N GLN A 35 4.06 -18.19 2.18
CA GLN A 35 5.51 -18.29 2.38
C GLN A 35 5.87 -18.04 3.84
N SER A 36 6.92 -18.70 4.31
CA SER A 36 7.47 -18.43 5.64
C SER A 36 8.05 -17.01 5.69
N PHE A 37 8.01 -16.39 6.88
CA PHE A 37 8.62 -15.06 7.06
C PHE A 37 10.10 -15.07 6.67
N ALA A 38 10.84 -16.13 7.00
CA ALA A 38 12.26 -16.27 6.66
C ALA A 38 12.49 -16.27 5.14
N ASP A 39 11.63 -16.95 4.37
CA ASP A 39 11.73 -16.98 2.90
C ASP A 39 11.40 -15.62 2.29
N ILE A 40 10.40 -14.92 2.82
CA ILE A 40 10.10 -13.54 2.42
C ILE A 40 11.31 -12.63 2.67
N ILE A 41 11.95 -12.73 3.84
CA ILE A 41 13.15 -11.93 4.12
C ILE A 41 14.29 -12.26 3.16
N ARG A 42 14.51 -13.53 2.81
CA ARG A 42 15.53 -13.93 1.80
C ARG A 42 15.27 -13.31 0.43
N VAL A 43 14.01 -13.18 0.03
CA VAL A 43 13.63 -12.53 -1.23
C VAL A 43 13.84 -11.01 -1.12
N ILE A 44 13.33 -10.39 -0.05
CA ILE A 44 13.41 -8.94 0.15
C ILE A 44 14.85 -8.46 0.29
N SER A 45 15.74 -9.23 0.93
CA SER A 45 17.14 -8.87 1.09
C SER A 45 17.94 -8.82 -0.21
N ARG A 46 17.33 -9.24 -1.33
CA ARG A 46 17.91 -9.22 -2.68
C ARG A 46 17.08 -8.38 -3.64
N ALA A 47 16.03 -7.72 -3.15
CA ALA A 47 15.15 -6.92 -3.98
C ALA A 47 15.63 -5.46 -4.05
N SER A 48 15.55 -4.86 -5.23
CA SER A 48 15.88 -3.43 -5.41
C SER A 48 14.65 -2.52 -5.31
N MET A 49 13.46 -3.10 -5.26
CA MET A 49 12.21 -2.40 -5.05
C MET A 49 11.20 -3.30 -4.31
N LEU A 50 10.53 -2.74 -3.30
CA LEU A 50 9.40 -3.35 -2.61
C LEU A 50 8.14 -2.54 -2.86
N VAL A 51 7.15 -3.13 -3.51
CA VAL A 51 5.84 -2.52 -3.78
C VAL A 51 4.75 -3.20 -2.95
N SER A 52 3.95 -2.43 -2.22
CA SER A 52 2.86 -2.97 -1.40
C SER A 52 1.80 -1.93 -1.06
N MET A 53 0.55 -2.37 -0.94
CA MET A 53 -0.48 -1.62 -0.20
C MET A 53 -0.02 -1.36 1.25
N HIS A 54 -0.34 -0.17 1.76
CA HIS A 54 -0.08 0.25 3.13
C HIS A 54 -0.47 -0.84 4.13
N GLY A 55 0.38 -1.08 5.12
CA GLY A 55 0.12 -2.01 6.21
C GLY A 55 1.39 -2.54 6.85
N ALA A 56 1.23 -3.24 7.98
CA ALA A 56 2.33 -3.69 8.87
C ALA A 56 3.45 -4.47 8.15
N GLN A 57 3.13 -5.21 7.08
CA GLN A 57 4.09 -6.00 6.31
C GLN A 57 5.23 -5.16 5.71
N LEU A 58 4.99 -3.88 5.41
CA LEU A 58 6.03 -2.98 4.90
C LEU A 58 7.19 -2.76 5.88
N VAL A 59 7.07 -3.18 7.16
CA VAL A 59 8.19 -3.22 8.10
C VAL A 59 9.35 -4.09 7.61
N THR A 60 9.08 -5.07 6.74
CA THR A 60 10.15 -5.90 6.15
C THR A 60 11.06 -5.10 5.21
N SER A 61 10.71 -3.86 4.85
CA SER A 61 11.62 -2.93 4.18
C SER A 61 12.93 -2.71 4.92
N LEU A 62 12.99 -2.97 6.24
CA LEU A 62 14.24 -3.00 7.02
C LEU A 62 15.31 -3.91 6.43
N PHE A 63 14.92 -4.95 5.71
CA PHE A 63 15.84 -5.92 5.13
C PHE A 63 16.24 -5.59 3.70
N LEU A 64 15.71 -4.52 3.10
CA LEU A 64 16.11 -4.10 1.77
C LEU A 64 17.59 -3.65 1.75
N PRO A 65 18.32 -3.92 0.65
CA PRO A 65 19.67 -3.39 0.48
C PRO A 65 19.65 -1.88 0.32
N ARG A 66 20.76 -1.22 0.68
CA ARG A 66 20.94 0.23 0.48
C ARG A 66 20.72 0.62 -0.98
N GLY A 67 20.08 1.77 -1.19
CA GLY A 67 19.70 2.27 -2.51
C GLY A 67 18.42 1.68 -3.08
N ALA A 68 17.86 0.62 -2.47
CA ALA A 68 16.57 0.07 -2.88
C ALA A 68 15.41 1.04 -2.59
N ALA A 69 14.28 0.80 -3.26
CA ALA A 69 13.10 1.64 -3.16
C ALA A 69 11.95 0.94 -2.40
N VAL A 70 11.29 1.69 -1.51
CA VAL A 70 9.99 1.34 -0.94
C VAL A 70 8.92 2.12 -1.68
N VAL A 71 7.97 1.41 -2.30
CA VAL A 71 6.82 1.97 -2.99
C VAL A 71 5.57 1.60 -2.21
N GLU A 72 5.03 2.59 -1.52
CA GLU A 72 3.88 2.42 -0.65
C GLU A 72 2.61 2.91 -1.34
N LEU A 73 1.63 2.01 -1.49
CA LEU A 73 0.36 2.28 -2.13
C LEU A 73 -0.73 2.53 -1.08
N PHE A 74 -1.47 3.63 -1.22
CA PHE A 74 -2.55 4.00 -0.31
C PHE A 74 -3.92 3.89 -0.99
N PRO A 75 -4.94 3.29 -0.34
CA PRO A 75 -6.31 3.30 -0.84
C PRO A 75 -6.88 4.71 -0.98
N PHE A 76 -8.05 4.81 -1.61
CA PHE A 76 -8.73 6.09 -1.77
C PHE A 76 -9.06 6.73 -0.42
N ALA A 77 -8.99 8.07 -0.37
CA ALA A 77 -9.20 8.90 0.81
C ALA A 77 -8.21 8.68 1.97
N VAL A 78 -7.19 7.84 1.80
CA VAL A 78 -6.11 7.69 2.79
C VAL A 78 -4.94 8.61 2.44
N ASN A 79 -4.73 9.64 3.26
CA ASN A 79 -3.65 10.61 3.06
C ASN A 79 -2.27 10.03 3.48
N PRO A 80 -1.29 9.89 2.56
CA PRO A 80 0.04 9.37 2.87
C PRO A 80 0.80 10.15 3.94
N GLU A 81 0.57 11.46 4.08
CA GLU A 81 1.27 12.30 5.06
C GLU A 81 0.75 12.10 6.50
N HIS A 82 -0.44 11.49 6.67
CA HIS A 82 -1.00 11.18 7.99
C HIS A 82 -0.55 9.82 8.53
N TYR A 83 -0.16 8.89 7.64
CA TYR A 83 0.17 7.50 7.98
C TYR A 83 1.50 7.08 7.35
N ALA A 84 2.57 7.76 7.75
CA ALA A 84 3.87 7.67 7.09
C ALA A 84 4.98 6.94 7.90
N PRO A 85 4.71 5.84 8.64
CA PRO A 85 5.77 5.19 9.44
C PRO A 85 6.91 4.68 8.57
N TYR A 86 6.64 4.26 7.33
CA TYR A 86 7.66 3.75 6.42
C TYR A 86 8.45 4.86 5.73
N LYS A 87 7.83 6.02 5.47
CA LYS A 87 8.59 7.23 5.10
C LYS A 87 9.62 7.55 6.19
N THR A 88 9.21 7.56 7.45
CA THR A 88 10.14 7.74 8.58
C THR A 88 11.19 6.62 8.65
N LEU A 89 10.81 5.36 8.46
CA LEU A 89 11.74 4.24 8.47
C LEU A 89 12.83 4.42 7.41
N THR A 90 12.46 4.75 6.17
CA THR A 90 13.42 4.94 5.08
C THR A 90 14.38 6.11 5.31
N SER A 91 14.00 7.11 6.12
CA SER A 91 14.84 8.26 6.45
C SER A 91 15.74 8.05 7.68
N LEU A 92 15.65 6.91 8.37
CA LEU A 92 16.54 6.61 9.50
C LEU A 92 18.01 6.53 9.04
N PRO A 93 18.97 6.98 9.87
CA PRO A 93 20.39 6.90 9.55
C PRO A 93 20.84 5.47 9.20
N GLY A 94 21.52 5.30 8.06
CA GLY A 94 22.06 4.02 7.62
C GLY A 94 21.11 3.14 6.79
N MET A 95 19.84 3.52 6.66
CA MET A 95 18.89 2.83 5.79
C MET A 95 19.18 3.08 4.32
N GLU A 96 19.40 4.35 3.95
CA GLU A 96 19.73 4.76 2.57
C GLU A 96 18.72 4.22 1.54
N LEU A 97 17.43 4.20 1.90
CA LEU A 97 16.35 3.74 1.04
C LEU A 97 15.66 4.91 0.35
N GLN A 98 15.20 4.68 -0.88
CA GLN A 98 14.29 5.59 -1.58
C GLN A 98 12.85 5.31 -1.12
N TYR A 99 12.02 6.33 -1.08
CA TYR A 99 10.60 6.19 -0.70
C TYR A 99 9.71 6.91 -1.70
N VAL A 100 8.71 6.19 -2.22
CA VAL A 100 7.67 6.72 -3.08
C VAL A 100 6.32 6.34 -2.49
N ALA A 101 5.47 7.33 -2.25
CA ALA A 101 4.07 7.12 -1.94
C ALA A 101 3.22 7.31 -3.20
N TRP A 102 2.30 6.38 -3.44
CA TRP A 102 1.23 6.54 -4.41
C TRP A 102 -0.11 6.41 -3.69
N SER A 103 -1.06 7.27 -4.00
CA SER A 103 -2.41 7.19 -3.44
C SER A 103 -3.43 7.06 -4.56
N ASN A 104 -4.43 6.22 -4.36
CA ASN A 104 -5.54 6.14 -5.29
C ASN A 104 -6.37 7.44 -5.21
N THR A 105 -6.39 8.22 -6.28
CA THR A 105 -7.18 9.46 -6.38
C THR A 105 -8.55 9.24 -7.02
N LYS A 106 -8.82 8.04 -7.53
CA LYS A 106 -10.04 7.67 -8.26
C LYS A 106 -10.93 6.81 -7.39
N GLU A 107 -12.08 7.34 -6.98
CA GLU A 107 -13.01 6.59 -6.13
C GLU A 107 -13.54 5.34 -6.85
N GLU A 108 -13.77 5.43 -8.16
CA GLU A 108 -14.22 4.32 -9.01
C GLU A 108 -13.25 3.13 -9.06
N ASN A 109 -11.99 3.35 -8.66
CA ASN A 109 -10.98 2.31 -8.53
C ASN A 109 -11.00 1.62 -7.15
N SER A 110 -11.99 1.89 -6.30
CA SER A 110 -12.08 1.38 -4.93
C SER A 110 -13.29 0.48 -4.76
N VAL A 111 -13.08 -0.68 -4.13
CA VAL A 111 -14.17 -1.58 -3.72
C VAL A 111 -14.24 -1.61 -2.20
N THR A 112 -15.42 -1.27 -1.68
CA THR A 112 -15.69 -1.17 -0.24
C THR A 112 -16.67 -2.26 0.20
N PHE A 113 -16.67 -2.58 1.49
CA PHE A 113 -17.46 -3.69 2.05
C PHE A 113 -18.16 -3.26 3.35
N PRO A 114 -19.16 -2.36 3.28
CA PRO A 114 -19.82 -1.78 4.47
C PRO A 114 -20.50 -2.81 5.38
N GLU A 115 -20.82 -3.98 4.86
CA GLU A 115 -21.46 -5.11 5.56
C GLU A 115 -20.50 -6.03 6.34
N ARG A 116 -19.18 -5.86 6.21
CA ARG A 116 -18.20 -6.66 6.98
C ARG A 116 -18.29 -6.38 8.49
N ALA A 117 -17.53 -7.16 9.27
CA ALA A 117 -17.32 -6.84 10.68
C ALA A 117 -16.64 -5.46 10.84
N TRP A 118 -16.89 -4.78 11.96
CA TRP A 118 -16.39 -3.42 12.19
C TRP A 118 -14.86 -3.32 12.14
N ASP A 119 -14.18 -4.35 12.64
CA ASP A 119 -12.72 -4.49 12.64
C ASP A 119 -12.14 -4.87 11.26
N GLN A 120 -13.00 -5.10 10.28
CA GLN A 120 -12.67 -5.32 8.87
C GLN A 120 -13.20 -4.19 7.96
N GLY A 121 -13.57 -3.05 8.55
CA GLY A 121 -14.01 -1.85 7.83
C GLY A 121 -15.50 -1.75 7.57
N GLY A 122 -16.31 -2.68 8.08
CA GLY A 122 -17.75 -2.59 7.96
C GLY A 122 -18.35 -1.50 8.84
N ILE A 123 -19.36 -0.81 8.33
CA ILE A 123 -20.01 0.35 8.96
C ILE A 123 -21.50 0.11 9.24
N ALA A 124 -22.04 -1.07 8.91
CA ALA A 124 -23.45 -1.42 9.12
C ALA A 124 -23.93 -1.31 10.57
N HIS A 125 -23.01 -1.34 11.54
CA HIS A 125 -23.27 -1.18 12.97
C HIS A 125 -23.49 0.28 13.42
N LEU A 126 -23.23 1.26 12.55
CA LEU A 126 -23.37 2.69 12.83
C LEU A 126 -24.77 3.19 12.44
N GLU A 127 -25.15 4.37 12.94
CA GLU A 127 -26.33 5.07 12.48
C GLU A 127 -26.25 5.41 10.99
N LYS A 128 -27.39 5.41 10.29
CA LYS A 128 -27.42 5.62 8.82
C LYS A 128 -26.77 6.94 8.39
N GLU A 129 -26.97 8.00 9.16
CA GLU A 129 -26.36 9.31 8.90
C GLU A 129 -24.83 9.24 8.92
N GLU A 130 -24.26 8.51 9.89
CA GLU A 130 -22.82 8.34 9.99
C GLU A 130 -22.27 7.45 8.87
N GLN A 131 -23.01 6.40 8.49
CA GLN A 131 -22.65 5.57 7.34
C GLN A 131 -22.57 6.42 6.07
N GLU A 132 -23.60 7.24 5.80
CA GLU A 132 -23.62 8.14 4.65
C GLU A 132 -22.48 9.17 4.68
N ARG A 133 -22.19 9.74 5.85
CA ARG A 133 -21.07 10.68 6.03
C ARG A 133 -19.74 10.02 5.68
N ILE A 134 -19.49 8.82 6.19
CA ILE A 134 -18.26 8.04 5.91
C ILE A 134 -18.17 7.72 4.43
N MET A 135 -19.24 7.23 3.79
CA MET A 135 -19.24 6.88 2.36
C MET A 135 -18.98 8.10 1.46
N LYS A 136 -19.49 9.27 1.83
CA LYS A 136 -19.29 10.53 1.07
C LYS A 136 -17.92 11.19 1.30
N SER A 137 -17.17 10.76 2.33
CA SER A 137 -15.90 11.39 2.68
C SER A 137 -14.83 11.23 1.59
N LYS A 138 -13.96 12.23 1.44
CA LYS A 138 -12.91 12.24 0.40
C LYS A 138 -11.51 12.17 0.98
N GLU A 139 -11.37 12.34 2.29
CA GLU A 139 -10.13 12.16 3.02
C GLU A 139 -10.46 11.79 4.47
N VAL A 140 -9.78 10.79 5.02
CA VAL A 140 -9.90 10.44 6.45
C VAL A 140 -9.22 11.52 7.28
N PRO A 141 -9.94 12.20 8.20
CA PRO A 141 -9.34 13.15 9.11
C PRO A 141 -8.29 12.50 10.01
N ARG A 142 -7.39 13.32 10.56
CA ARG A 142 -6.48 12.85 11.61
C ARG A 142 -7.28 12.34 12.79
N HIS A 143 -6.90 11.17 13.28
CA HIS A 143 -7.58 10.49 14.36
C HIS A 143 -6.57 9.71 15.19
N LEU A 144 -6.97 9.30 16.39
CA LEU A 144 -6.21 8.31 17.14
C LEU A 144 -6.54 6.92 16.62
N CYS A 145 -5.51 6.19 16.22
CA CYS A 145 -5.61 4.76 15.89
C CYS A 145 -6.29 4.01 17.06
N CYS A 146 -6.99 2.89 16.87
CA CYS A 146 -7.11 2.05 15.66
C CYS A 146 -8.55 1.61 15.41
N ARG A 147 -9.51 2.34 15.98
CA ARG A 147 -10.92 1.98 16.02
C ARG A 147 -11.83 3.03 15.38
N ASN A 148 -11.24 4.01 14.69
CA ASN A 148 -12.01 5.00 13.96
C ASN A 148 -12.72 4.31 12.78
N PRO A 149 -14.07 4.36 12.69
CA PRO A 149 -14.79 3.60 11.66
C PRO A 149 -14.51 4.09 10.24
N GLU A 150 -14.34 5.40 10.05
CA GLU A 150 -14.01 5.99 8.75
C GLU A 150 -12.64 5.52 8.26
N TRP A 151 -11.65 5.51 9.15
CA TRP A 151 -10.34 4.93 8.87
C TRP A 151 -10.43 3.48 8.46
N LEU A 152 -11.12 2.63 9.24
CA LEU A 152 -11.23 1.21 8.93
C LEU A 152 -11.96 0.99 7.59
N PHE A 153 -13.01 1.76 7.33
CA PHE A 153 -13.75 1.73 6.06
C PHE A 153 -12.87 2.12 4.85
N ARG A 154 -12.00 3.12 4.98
CA ARG A 154 -11.11 3.58 3.91
C ARG A 154 -9.86 2.73 3.76
N ILE A 155 -9.25 2.29 4.85
CA ILE A 155 -8.00 1.54 4.78
C ILE A 155 -8.22 0.11 4.29
N TYR A 156 -9.36 -0.54 4.57
CA TYR A 156 -9.61 -1.93 4.18
C TYR A 156 -10.20 -2.13 2.79
N GLN A 157 -10.29 -1.06 1.99
CA GLN A 157 -10.77 -1.12 0.62
C GLN A 157 -9.82 -1.91 -0.27
N ASP A 158 -10.39 -2.64 -1.23
CA ASP A 158 -9.62 -3.19 -2.33
C ASP A 158 -9.45 -2.11 -3.40
N THR A 159 -8.31 -2.12 -4.08
CA THR A 159 -7.90 -1.03 -4.98
C THR A 159 -7.51 -1.60 -6.34
N LYS A 160 -8.11 -1.05 -7.40
CA LYS A 160 -7.57 -1.16 -8.76
C LYS A 160 -6.51 -0.07 -8.93
N VAL A 161 -5.26 -0.46 -9.11
CA VAL A 161 -4.16 0.50 -9.25
C VAL A 161 -4.22 1.13 -10.63
N ASP A 162 -4.22 2.47 -10.68
CA ASP A 162 -3.97 3.20 -11.91
C ASP A 162 -2.48 3.12 -12.25
N ILE A 163 -2.15 2.22 -13.17
CA ILE A 163 -0.76 1.89 -13.52
C ILE A 163 -0.05 3.12 -14.09
N ALA A 164 -0.70 3.91 -14.95
CA ALA A 164 -0.07 5.09 -15.54
C ALA A 164 0.30 6.11 -14.45
N SER A 165 -0.65 6.41 -13.56
CA SER A 165 -0.41 7.29 -12.42
C SER A 165 0.68 6.78 -11.49
N LEU A 166 0.74 5.47 -11.23
CA LEU A 166 1.80 4.87 -10.42
C LEU A 166 3.17 5.01 -11.09
N LEU A 167 3.28 4.70 -12.38
CA LEU A 167 4.54 4.84 -13.11
C LEU A 167 5.03 6.28 -13.13
N ASP A 168 4.13 7.26 -13.27
CA ASP A 168 4.48 8.67 -13.17
C ASP A 168 4.98 9.06 -11.77
N ALA A 169 4.32 8.56 -10.71
CA ALA A 169 4.80 8.76 -9.34
C ALA A 169 6.20 8.16 -9.13
N LEU A 170 6.49 6.99 -9.70
CA LEU A 170 7.80 6.35 -9.63
C LEU A 170 8.87 7.15 -10.39
N ARG A 171 8.55 7.65 -11.59
CA ARG A 171 9.48 8.47 -12.38
C ARG A 171 9.84 9.79 -11.69
N LEU A 172 8.88 10.39 -10.99
CA LEU A 172 9.09 11.62 -10.23
C LEU A 172 9.76 11.39 -8.87
N GLY A 173 9.42 10.28 -8.20
CA GLY A 173 9.84 10.02 -6.83
C GLY A 173 11.18 9.28 -6.69
N LEU A 174 11.60 8.50 -7.68
CA LEU A 174 12.88 7.80 -7.65
C LEU A 174 14.02 8.73 -8.07
N THR A 175 14.99 8.94 -7.17
CA THR A 175 16.20 9.71 -7.46
C THR A 175 17.22 8.93 -8.25
N THR A 176 17.21 7.60 -8.10
CA THR A 176 18.03 6.68 -8.89
C THR A 176 17.20 5.49 -9.33
N ARG A 177 17.41 5.06 -10.59
CA ARG A 177 16.71 3.90 -11.11
C ARG A 177 17.21 2.64 -10.38
N PRO A 178 16.31 1.84 -9.77
CA PRO A 178 16.66 0.56 -9.17
C PRO A 178 17.39 -0.33 -10.19
N ARG A 179 18.44 -1.00 -9.74
CA ARG A 179 19.26 -1.88 -10.59
C ARG A 179 18.93 -3.35 -10.31
N PRO A 180 19.04 -4.26 -11.29
CA PRO A 180 18.85 -5.70 -11.08
C PRO A 180 19.78 -6.29 -10.03
#